data_AF-A0A373GYA0-F1
#
_entry.id   AF-A0A373GYA0-F1
#
_cell.length_a   1.000
_cell.length_b   1.000
_cell.length_c   1.000
_cell.angle_alpha   90.00
_cell.angle_beta   90.00
_cell.angle_gamma   90.00
#
_symmetry.space_group_name_H-M   'P 1'
#
loop_
_entity.id
_entity.type
_entity.pdbx_description
1 polymer ?
#
loop_
_entity_poly.entity_id
_entity_poly.type
_entity_poly.pdbx_seq_one_letter_code
_entity_poly.pdbx_strand_id
1 'polypeptide(L)'
;MSITNYWFQLIWLLTVGMVLAISLPKKQEIVMGRIEERWQIAPAVLLVVPYILAATLRSDNFGDTYAYRSVFREAPSKIAALPLYLEGIKKDKGFSVLIVIIKALIGNSPILFFMFIATVQMLCMAFIYRKYSENYWMSIFVFVAGTDYMSWCHNGIRQFLAIAIIMAGFPLLLKRKYIPLIAIILLGATFHASALLMIPIIFIVQGKAWNKKSVLCILGCILILIFVNQFTDGMNNILSNTQYSNMVADWKEWEDNGTNPIRVFVYSIPMILSIIGRKQIKEADNPVINIVTNFSILTSVIAMVSMKTSGIFIGRLISYGSMYSASILLPWEIENIFTRNSTIIIKSATVLGYIGFFYYQMHFTWGLI
;
A
#
# COMPACT_ATOMS: atom_id res chain seq x y z
N MET A 1 6.95 -23.27 -12.45
CA MET A 1 7.56 -22.17 -13.22
C MET A 1 7.42 -20.90 -12.41
N SER A 2 8.52 -20.28 -12.00
CA SER A 2 8.52 -18.98 -11.31
C SER A 2 8.86 -17.87 -12.30
N ILE A 3 8.24 -16.70 -12.16
CA ILE A 3 8.60 -15.53 -12.97
C ILE A 3 9.88 -14.93 -12.40
N THR A 4 10.97 -14.96 -13.17
CA THR A 4 12.27 -14.44 -12.77
C THR A 4 12.65 -13.14 -13.48
N ASN A 5 12.02 -12.83 -14.62
CA ASN A 5 12.26 -11.56 -15.31
C ASN A 5 11.30 -10.48 -14.82
N TYR A 6 11.74 -9.71 -13.82
CA TYR A 6 10.93 -8.65 -13.22
C TYR A 6 10.75 -7.42 -14.13
N TRP A 7 11.58 -7.23 -15.16
CA TRP A 7 11.37 -6.15 -16.15
C TRP A 7 10.06 -6.29 -16.91
N PHE A 8 9.54 -7.52 -17.06
CA PHE A 8 8.24 -7.75 -17.68
C PHE A 8 7.11 -7.00 -16.97
N GLN A 9 7.24 -6.73 -15.67
CA GLN A 9 6.28 -5.92 -14.92
C GLN A 9 6.16 -4.50 -15.47
N LEU A 10 7.27 -3.87 -15.87
CA LEU A 10 7.27 -2.54 -16.46
C LEU A 10 6.94 -2.58 -17.95
N ILE A 11 7.47 -3.56 -18.69
CA ILE A 11 7.22 -3.72 -20.12
C ILE A 11 5.71 -3.90 -20.37
N TRP A 12 5.03 -4.75 -19.61
CA TRP A 12 3.58 -4.94 -19.71
C TRP A 12 2.81 -3.63 -19.50
N LEU A 13 3.16 -2.89 -18.45
CA LEU A 13 2.54 -1.61 -18.14
C LEU A 13 2.74 -0.58 -19.26
N LEU A 14 3.95 -0.48 -19.80
CA LEU A 14 4.28 0.51 -20.82
C LEU A 14 3.70 0.16 -22.19
N THR A 15 3.60 -1.13 -22.52
CA THR A 15 3.10 -1.59 -23.82
C THR A 15 1.59 -1.78 -23.80
N VAL A 16 1.08 -2.77 -23.08
CA VAL A 16 -0.34 -3.10 -23.06
C VAL A 16 -1.14 -2.01 -22.32
N GLY A 17 -0.58 -1.40 -21.28
CA GLY A 17 -1.22 -0.25 -20.65
C GLY A 17 -1.44 0.92 -21.63
N MET A 18 -0.48 1.19 -22.52
CA MET A 18 -0.64 2.19 -23.57
C MET A 18 -1.72 1.80 -24.58
N VAL A 19 -1.71 0.56 -25.05
CA VAL A 19 -2.72 0.05 -26.00
C VAL A 19 -4.11 0.15 -25.40
N LEU A 20 -4.30 -0.27 -24.14
CA LEU A 20 -5.58 -0.18 -23.45
C LEU A 20 -6.02 1.27 -23.23
N ALA A 21 -5.08 2.17 -22.91
CA ALA A 21 -5.37 3.59 -22.69
C ALA A 21 -5.84 4.30 -23.97
N ILE A 22 -5.29 3.93 -25.13
CA ILE A 22 -5.58 4.56 -26.43
C ILE A 22 -6.80 3.90 -27.09
N SER A 23 -6.87 2.57 -27.05
CA SER A 23 -7.83 1.82 -27.86
C SER A 23 -9.20 1.68 -27.22
N LEU A 24 -9.32 1.86 -25.90
CA LEU A 24 -10.57 1.66 -25.17
C LEU A 24 -11.06 2.96 -24.56
N PRO A 25 -12.25 3.46 -24.97
CA PRO A 25 -12.73 4.75 -24.52
C PRO A 25 -13.03 4.74 -23.02
N LYS A 26 -12.70 5.85 -22.36
CA LYS A 26 -13.11 6.11 -20.98
C LYS A 26 -14.63 6.23 -20.90
N LYS A 27 -15.18 5.95 -19.72
CA LYS A 27 -16.59 6.10 -19.39
C LYS A 27 -16.77 7.24 -18.38
N GLN A 28 -17.82 8.03 -18.56
CA GLN A 28 -18.26 9.00 -17.55
C GLN A 28 -18.89 8.28 -16.36
N GLU A 29 -18.43 8.59 -15.15
CA GLU A 29 -18.96 8.07 -13.90
C GLU A 29 -19.11 9.20 -12.88
N ILE A 30 -20.06 9.05 -11.96
CA ILE A 30 -20.24 10.01 -10.86
C ILE A 30 -19.32 9.61 -9.69
N VAL A 31 -18.37 10.48 -9.36
CA VAL A 31 -17.47 10.31 -8.21
C VAL A 31 -17.66 11.48 -7.27
N MET A 32 -18.14 11.21 -6.06
CA MET A 32 -18.41 12.23 -5.03
C MET A 32 -19.26 13.41 -5.53
N GLY A 33 -20.24 13.14 -6.41
CA GLY A 33 -21.15 14.15 -6.96
C GLY A 33 -20.61 14.90 -8.18
N ARG A 34 -19.43 14.54 -8.69
CA ARG A 34 -18.82 15.12 -9.91
C ARG A 34 -18.84 14.12 -11.05
N ILE A 35 -19.08 14.60 -12.27
CA ILE A 35 -18.96 13.78 -13.49
C ILE A 35 -17.49 13.70 -13.87
N GLU A 36 -17.01 12.48 -14.03
CA GLU A 36 -15.58 12.18 -14.10
C GLU A 36 -15.32 11.11 -15.17
N GLU A 37 -14.29 11.29 -15.99
CA GLU A 37 -13.90 10.28 -16.97
C GLU A 37 -12.99 9.23 -16.33
N ARG A 38 -13.39 7.95 -16.39
CA ARG A 38 -12.64 6.84 -15.80
C ARG A 38 -12.45 5.70 -16.79
N TRP A 39 -11.37 4.94 -16.61
CA TRP A 39 -11.16 3.69 -17.34
C TRP A 39 -12.35 2.76 -17.15
N GLN A 40 -12.73 1.97 -18.15
CA GLN A 40 -13.77 0.95 -17.95
C GLN A 40 -13.27 -0.18 -17.04
N ILE A 41 -14.20 -0.97 -16.49
CA ILE A 41 -13.86 -2.07 -15.57
C ILE A 41 -13.00 -3.13 -16.27
N ALA A 42 -13.41 -3.58 -17.46
CA ALA A 42 -12.70 -4.63 -18.20
C ALA A 42 -11.23 -4.29 -18.49
N PRO A 43 -10.87 -3.13 -19.09
CA PRO A 43 -9.46 -2.78 -19.29
C PRO A 43 -8.69 -2.57 -17.99
N ALA A 44 -9.33 -2.05 -16.94
CA ALA A 44 -8.68 -1.90 -15.64
C ALA A 44 -8.31 -3.26 -15.05
N VAL A 45 -9.24 -4.23 -15.10
CA VAL A 45 -8.98 -5.60 -14.64
C VAL A 45 -7.92 -6.27 -15.52
N LEU A 46 -8.03 -6.17 -16.84
CA LEU A 46 -7.09 -6.77 -17.79
C LEU A 46 -5.65 -6.27 -17.55
N LEU A 47 -5.47 -4.98 -17.26
CA LEU A 47 -4.16 -4.41 -16.96
C LEU A 47 -3.51 -5.09 -15.74
N VAL A 48 -4.30 -5.50 -14.74
CA VAL A 48 -3.76 -6.07 -13.50
C VAL A 48 -3.65 -7.60 -13.47
N VAL A 49 -4.20 -8.30 -14.47
CA VAL A 49 -4.14 -9.77 -14.54
C VAL A 49 -2.72 -10.32 -14.47
N PRO A 50 -1.72 -9.81 -15.21
CA PRO A 50 -0.36 -10.33 -15.11
C PRO A 50 0.29 -10.13 -13.74
N TYR A 51 -0.10 -9.11 -12.98
CA TYR A 51 0.36 -8.92 -11.60
C TYR A 51 -0.26 -9.94 -10.64
N ILE A 52 -1.52 -10.34 -10.87
CA ILE A 52 -2.13 -11.44 -10.13
C ILE A 52 -1.36 -12.75 -10.42
N LEU A 53 -1.09 -13.03 -11.70
CA LEU A 53 -0.34 -14.23 -12.10
C LEU A 53 1.11 -14.22 -11.58
N ALA A 54 1.79 -13.08 -11.63
CA ALA A 54 3.15 -12.95 -11.12
C ALA A 54 3.22 -13.13 -9.60
N ALA A 55 2.27 -12.58 -8.85
CA ALA A 55 2.17 -12.83 -7.41
C ALA A 55 1.79 -14.29 -7.11
N THR A 56 0.99 -14.93 -7.96
CA THR A 56 0.62 -16.35 -7.83
C THR A 56 1.82 -17.28 -8.01
N LEU A 57 2.65 -17.01 -9.03
CA LEU A 57 3.78 -17.82 -9.46
C LEU A 57 5.11 -17.34 -8.86
N ARG A 58 5.06 -16.60 -7.75
CA ARG A 58 6.23 -16.06 -7.05
C ARG A 58 7.21 -17.14 -6.61
N SER A 59 8.49 -16.78 -6.59
CA SER A 59 9.58 -17.62 -6.09
C SER A 59 9.60 -17.66 -4.57
N ASP A 60 9.98 -18.80 -3.99
CA ASP A 60 10.13 -18.96 -2.55
C ASP A 60 11.30 -18.13 -1.98
N ASN A 61 12.21 -17.66 -2.84
CA ASN A 61 13.40 -16.89 -2.46
C ASN A 61 13.13 -15.39 -2.19
N PHE A 62 11.89 -14.91 -2.34
CA PHE A 62 11.56 -13.51 -2.13
C PHE A 62 10.70 -13.30 -0.88
N GLY A 63 11.24 -12.56 0.08
CA GLY A 63 10.57 -12.21 1.33
C GLY A 63 10.04 -13.43 2.09
N ASP A 64 8.88 -13.29 2.71
CA ASP A 64 8.25 -14.32 3.54
C ASP A 64 7.57 -15.46 2.72
N THR A 65 7.82 -15.56 1.40
CA THR A 65 7.08 -16.48 0.51
C THR A 65 7.18 -17.94 0.95
N TYR A 66 8.39 -18.43 1.25
CA TYR A 66 8.59 -19.79 1.74
C TYR A 66 7.80 -20.04 3.02
N ALA A 67 7.87 -19.12 3.99
CA ALA A 67 7.17 -19.24 5.25
C ALA A 67 5.64 -19.33 5.05
N TYR A 68 5.06 -18.49 4.18
CA TYR A 68 3.64 -18.58 3.87
C TYR A 68 3.25 -19.90 3.21
N ARG A 69 4.10 -20.44 2.34
CA ARG A 69 3.87 -21.73 1.69
C ARG A 69 3.87 -22.86 2.73
N SER A 70 4.84 -22.85 3.65
CA SER A 70 4.94 -23.83 4.73
C SER A 70 3.74 -23.76 5.67
N VAL A 71 3.38 -22.56 6.14
CA VAL A 71 2.20 -22.37 7.01
C VAL A 71 0.92 -22.86 6.32
N PHE A 72 0.74 -22.60 5.02
CA PHE A 72 -0.42 -23.12 4.29
C PHE A 72 -0.39 -24.66 4.18
N ARG A 73 0.78 -25.26 3.93
CA ARG A 73 0.95 -26.72 3.82
C ARG A 73 0.71 -27.44 5.15
N GLU A 74 1.06 -26.81 6.26
CA GLU A 74 0.91 -27.37 7.62
C GLU A 74 -0.49 -27.14 8.20
N ALA A 75 -1.21 -26.11 7.75
CA ALA A 75 -2.55 -25.82 8.24
C ALA A 75 -3.54 -26.99 8.04
N PRO A 76 -4.54 -27.18 8.92
CA PRO A 76 -5.54 -28.21 8.73
C PRO A 76 -6.34 -28.04 7.44
N SER A 77 -6.75 -29.16 6.83
CA SER A 77 -7.62 -29.17 5.65
C SER A 77 -9.12 -29.27 5.96
N LYS A 78 -9.49 -29.40 7.24
CA LYS A 78 -10.89 -29.52 7.69
C LYS A 78 -11.25 -28.37 8.62
N ILE A 79 -12.37 -27.71 8.36
CA ILE A 79 -12.89 -26.60 9.20
C ILE A 79 -13.14 -27.06 10.64
N ALA A 80 -13.52 -28.32 10.85
CA ALA A 80 -13.73 -28.90 12.18
C ALA A 80 -12.47 -28.88 13.08
N ALA A 81 -11.26 -28.81 12.50
CA ALA A 81 -10.01 -28.74 13.26
C ALA A 81 -9.63 -27.31 13.67
N LEU A 82 -10.42 -26.31 13.27
CA LEU A 82 -10.12 -24.90 13.50
C LEU A 82 -10.03 -24.50 14.98
N PRO A 83 -10.91 -24.94 15.91
CA PRO A 83 -10.82 -24.57 17.31
C PRO A 83 -9.46 -24.95 17.93
N LEU A 84 -9.06 -26.23 17.82
CA LEU A 84 -7.77 -26.73 18.29
C LEU A 84 -6.59 -26.04 17.60
N TYR A 85 -6.67 -25.82 16.29
CA TYR A 85 -5.61 -25.14 15.56
C TYR A 85 -5.39 -23.71 16.07
N LEU A 86 -6.46 -22.97 16.36
CA LEU A 86 -6.39 -21.58 16.83
C LEU A 86 -5.87 -21.42 18.27
N GLU A 87 -5.86 -22.48 19.08
CA GLU A 87 -5.21 -22.46 20.40
C GLU A 87 -3.70 -22.28 20.28
N GLY A 88 -3.09 -22.87 19.24
CA GLY A 88 -1.66 -22.72 18.93
C GLY A 88 -1.29 -21.41 18.23
N ILE A 89 -2.27 -20.65 17.73
CA ILE A 89 -2.02 -19.43 16.96
C ILE A 89 -2.01 -18.20 17.89
N LYS A 90 -0.84 -17.57 18.01
CA LYS A 90 -0.63 -16.39 18.86
C LYS A 90 -0.95 -15.05 18.19
N LYS A 91 -0.88 -14.96 16.85
CA LYS A 91 -1.08 -13.71 16.09
C LYS A 91 -1.89 -13.93 14.81
N ASP A 92 -2.48 -12.85 14.29
CA ASP A 92 -3.19 -12.81 13.00
C ASP A 92 -4.19 -13.98 12.83
N LYS A 93 -4.99 -14.26 13.87
CA LYS A 93 -5.92 -15.40 13.91
C LYS A 93 -6.88 -15.41 12.71
N GLY A 94 -7.35 -14.25 12.27
CA GLY A 94 -8.22 -14.14 11.09
C GLY A 94 -7.54 -14.62 9.80
N PHE A 95 -6.24 -14.37 9.64
CA PHE A 95 -5.48 -14.91 8.52
C PHE A 95 -5.32 -16.43 8.59
N SER A 96 -5.12 -16.96 9.80
CA SER A 96 -5.06 -18.42 10.02
C SER A 96 -6.39 -19.10 9.71
N VAL A 97 -7.52 -18.50 10.11
CA VAL A 97 -8.87 -18.94 9.72
C VAL A 97 -9.02 -18.95 8.20
N LEU A 98 -8.62 -17.87 7.53
CA LEU A 98 -8.70 -17.76 6.07
C LEU A 98 -7.87 -18.86 5.38
N ILE A 99 -6.66 -19.15 5.86
CA ILE A 99 -5.84 -20.25 5.34
C ILE A 99 -6.58 -21.59 5.42
N VAL A 100 -7.17 -21.93 6.58
CA VAL A 100 -7.89 -23.20 6.75
C VAL A 100 -9.11 -23.26 5.84
N ILE A 101 -9.88 -22.17 5.73
CA ILE A 101 -11.05 -22.11 4.84
C ILE A 101 -10.63 -22.31 3.39
N ILE A 102 -9.61 -21.58 2.92
CA ILE A 102 -9.11 -21.71 1.55
C ILE A 102 -8.65 -23.14 1.29
N LYS A 103 -7.84 -23.72 2.20
CA LYS A 103 -7.33 -25.09 2.07
C LYS A 103 -8.43 -26.14 2.07
N ALA A 104 -9.48 -25.94 2.87
CA ALA A 104 -10.65 -26.82 2.89
C ALA A 104 -11.42 -26.80 1.55
N LEU A 105 -11.42 -25.67 0.84
CA LEU A 105 -12.12 -25.52 -0.44
C LEU A 105 -11.31 -26.02 -1.64
N ILE A 106 -9.99 -25.76 -1.66
CA ILE A 106 -9.15 -26.00 -2.86
C ILE A 106 -8.11 -27.12 -2.68
N GLY A 107 -8.08 -27.75 -1.50
CA GLY A 107 -7.07 -28.72 -1.13
C GLY A 107 -5.70 -28.10 -0.86
N ASN A 108 -4.67 -28.94 -0.79
CA ASN A 108 -3.30 -28.53 -0.46
C ASN A 108 -2.55 -27.92 -1.66
N SER A 109 -3.10 -26.85 -2.24
CA SER A 109 -2.49 -26.10 -3.36
C SER A 109 -2.07 -24.70 -2.93
N PRO A 110 -0.79 -24.48 -2.57
CA PRO A 110 -0.31 -23.14 -2.22
C PRO A 110 -0.36 -22.15 -3.40
N ILE A 111 -0.32 -22.65 -4.64
CA ILE A 111 -0.45 -21.81 -5.84
C ILE A 111 -1.85 -21.19 -5.88
N LEU A 112 -2.90 -21.99 -5.69
CA LEU A 112 -4.27 -21.48 -5.68
C LEU A 112 -4.54 -20.59 -4.46
N PHE A 113 -3.89 -20.87 -3.31
CA PHE A 113 -3.90 -19.97 -2.16
C PHE A 113 -3.32 -18.59 -2.50
N PHE A 114 -2.13 -18.54 -3.10
CA PHE A 114 -1.52 -17.29 -3.51
C PHE A 114 -2.31 -16.58 -4.61
N MET A 115 -2.93 -17.32 -5.52
CA MET A 115 -3.84 -16.76 -6.53
C MET A 115 -5.04 -16.08 -5.88
N PHE A 116 -5.68 -16.72 -4.90
CA PHE A 116 -6.80 -16.12 -4.18
C PHE A 116 -6.39 -14.81 -3.49
N ILE A 117 -5.30 -14.83 -2.71
CA ILE A 117 -4.81 -13.65 -1.99
C ILE A 117 -4.44 -12.52 -2.96
N ALA A 118 -3.68 -12.82 -4.00
CA ALA A 118 -3.26 -11.84 -5.00
C ALA A 118 -4.45 -11.24 -5.76
N THR A 119 -5.46 -12.06 -6.07
CA THR A 119 -6.68 -11.60 -6.75
C THR A 119 -7.43 -10.60 -5.88
N VAL A 120 -7.68 -10.93 -4.61
CA VAL A 120 -8.36 -10.01 -3.68
C VAL A 120 -7.59 -8.69 -3.56
N GLN A 121 -6.28 -8.77 -3.32
CA GLN A 121 -5.43 -7.60 -3.16
C GLN A 121 -5.41 -6.70 -4.41
N MET A 122 -5.12 -7.28 -5.58
CA MET A 122 -4.98 -6.51 -6.82
C MET A 122 -6.32 -5.96 -7.32
N LEU A 123 -7.42 -6.70 -7.18
CA LEU A 123 -8.73 -6.20 -7.60
C LEU A 123 -9.22 -5.07 -6.69
N CYS A 124 -9.00 -5.16 -5.38
CA CYS A 124 -9.27 -4.05 -4.46
C CYS A 124 -8.52 -2.78 -4.87
N MET A 125 -7.20 -2.89 -5.13
CA MET A 125 -6.41 -1.74 -5.60
C MET A 125 -6.93 -1.22 -6.94
N ALA A 126 -7.14 -2.12 -7.92
CA ALA A 126 -7.57 -1.77 -9.25
C ALA A 126 -8.90 -1.00 -9.24
N PHE A 127 -9.90 -1.46 -8.50
CA PHE A 127 -11.20 -0.80 -8.43
C PHE A 127 -11.14 0.56 -7.74
N ILE A 128 -10.37 0.69 -6.67
CA ILE A 128 -10.22 1.97 -5.96
C ILE A 128 -9.47 2.97 -6.83
N TYR A 129 -8.34 2.59 -7.42
CA TYR A 129 -7.58 3.49 -8.29
C TYR A 129 -8.36 3.87 -9.53
N ARG A 130 -9.05 2.91 -10.16
CA ARG A 130 -9.91 3.17 -11.32
C ARG A 130 -10.97 4.22 -11.01
N LYS A 131 -11.57 4.16 -9.82
CA LYS A 131 -12.67 5.04 -9.44
C LYS A 131 -12.18 6.42 -8.99
N TYR A 132 -11.11 6.47 -8.21
CA TYR A 132 -10.70 7.68 -7.48
C TYR A 132 -9.48 8.41 -8.06
N SER A 133 -8.67 7.77 -8.90
CA SER A 133 -7.58 8.44 -9.62
C SER A 133 -8.05 9.00 -10.96
N GLU A 134 -7.60 10.20 -11.31
CA GLU A 134 -7.81 10.79 -12.64
C GLU A 134 -7.00 10.08 -13.73
N ASN A 135 -5.90 9.42 -13.34
CA ASN A 135 -5.04 8.67 -14.25
C ASN A 135 -4.70 7.30 -13.65
N TYR A 136 -5.60 6.34 -13.89
CA TYR A 136 -5.47 4.96 -13.45
C TYR A 136 -4.18 4.28 -13.89
N TRP A 137 -3.74 4.53 -15.13
CA TRP A 137 -2.52 3.93 -15.66
C TRP A 137 -1.28 4.40 -14.89
N MET A 138 -1.20 5.71 -14.62
CA MET A 138 -0.14 6.27 -13.77
C MET A 138 -0.21 5.71 -12.35
N SER A 139 -1.41 5.51 -11.78
CA SER A 139 -1.58 4.89 -10.45
C SER A 139 -0.96 3.49 -10.39
N ILE A 140 -1.30 2.62 -11.35
CA ILE A 140 -0.74 1.25 -11.39
C ILE A 140 0.75 1.29 -11.69
N PHE A 141 1.19 2.20 -12.56
CA PHE A 141 2.61 2.41 -12.83
C PHE A 141 3.39 2.78 -11.55
N VAL A 142 2.94 3.79 -10.80
CA VAL A 142 3.57 4.21 -9.55
C VAL A 142 3.55 3.08 -8.51
N PHE A 143 2.45 2.34 -8.39
CA PHE A 143 2.35 1.20 -7.49
C PHE A 143 3.35 0.07 -7.82
N VAL A 144 3.58 -0.21 -9.11
CA VAL A 144 4.52 -1.25 -9.56
C VAL A 144 5.96 -0.75 -9.55
N ALA A 145 6.24 0.37 -10.21
CA ALA A 145 7.58 0.96 -10.32
C ALA A 145 8.09 1.52 -8.98
N GLY A 146 7.18 1.94 -8.09
CA GLY A 146 7.49 2.28 -6.70
C GLY A 146 7.84 1.08 -5.83
N THR A 147 7.84 -0.13 -6.40
CA THR A 147 8.08 -1.43 -5.75
C THR A 147 7.10 -1.82 -4.65
N ASP A 148 6.03 -1.05 -4.44
CA ASP A 148 4.98 -1.38 -3.49
C ASP A 148 4.28 -2.68 -3.87
N TYR A 149 4.01 -2.91 -5.16
CA TYR A 149 3.51 -4.19 -5.64
C TYR A 149 4.39 -5.37 -5.19
N MET A 150 5.71 -5.27 -5.32
CA MET A 150 6.64 -6.32 -4.90
C MET A 150 6.66 -6.46 -3.38
N SER A 151 6.85 -5.36 -2.66
CA SER A 151 6.90 -5.34 -1.19
C SER A 151 5.64 -5.92 -0.54
N TRP A 152 4.47 -5.77 -1.16
CA TRP A 152 3.20 -6.04 -0.49
C TRP A 152 2.40 -7.21 -1.08
N CYS A 153 2.37 -7.37 -2.40
CA CYS A 153 1.68 -8.51 -3.02
C CYS A 153 2.50 -9.81 -2.95
N HIS A 154 3.83 -9.71 -2.84
CA HIS A 154 4.70 -10.88 -2.76
C HIS A 154 5.21 -11.12 -1.34
N ASN A 155 5.70 -10.07 -0.66
CA ASN A 155 6.28 -10.21 0.67
C ASN A 155 5.22 -9.99 1.79
N GLY A 156 4.74 -8.77 2.02
CA GLY A 156 3.84 -8.46 3.13
C GLY A 156 2.37 -8.89 2.99
N ILE A 157 2.05 -10.09 2.52
CA ILE A 157 0.69 -10.45 2.04
C ILE A 157 -0.41 -10.35 3.12
N ARG A 158 -0.08 -10.60 4.40
CA ARG A 158 -1.04 -10.45 5.52
C ARG A 158 -1.44 -9.01 5.72
N GLN A 159 -0.43 -8.15 5.84
CA GLN A 159 -0.60 -6.72 6.01
C GLN A 159 -1.29 -6.11 4.79
N PHE A 160 -0.88 -6.52 3.59
CA PHE A 160 -1.46 -5.98 2.38
C PHE A 160 -2.90 -6.42 2.16
N LEU A 161 -3.28 -7.64 2.59
CA LEU A 161 -4.67 -8.05 2.61
C LEU A 161 -5.50 -7.14 3.53
N ALA A 162 -5.00 -6.81 4.73
CA ALA A 162 -5.67 -5.87 5.63
C ALA A 162 -5.80 -4.47 4.99
N ILE A 163 -4.75 -3.98 4.33
CA ILE A 163 -4.76 -2.70 3.60
C ILE A 163 -5.78 -2.74 2.46
N ALA A 164 -5.84 -3.82 1.68
CA ALA A 164 -6.79 -3.99 0.59
C ALA A 164 -8.25 -3.93 1.06
N ILE A 165 -8.55 -4.59 2.18
CA ILE A 165 -9.88 -4.55 2.82
C ILE A 165 -10.22 -3.13 3.28
N ILE A 166 -9.28 -2.42 3.93
CA ILE A 166 -9.49 -1.04 4.38
C ILE A 166 -9.65 -0.08 3.19
N MET A 167 -8.85 -0.25 2.14
CA MET A 167 -8.93 0.52 0.89
C MET A 167 -10.29 0.33 0.22
N ALA A 168 -10.87 -0.87 0.22
CA ALA A 168 -12.23 -1.10 -0.26
C ALA A 168 -13.27 -0.28 0.52
N GLY A 169 -12.99 0.04 1.79
CA GLY A 169 -13.77 0.92 2.65
C GLY A 169 -13.57 2.42 2.40
N PHE A 170 -12.68 2.85 1.49
CA PHE A 170 -12.43 4.27 1.20
C PHE A 170 -13.68 5.11 0.89
N PRO A 171 -14.72 4.61 0.17
CA PRO A 171 -15.97 5.35 0.00
C PRO A 171 -16.67 5.71 1.32
N LEU A 172 -16.51 4.89 2.37
CA LEU A 172 -17.06 5.17 3.70
C LEU A 172 -16.29 6.28 4.40
N LEU A 173 -14.95 6.32 4.24
CA LEU A 173 -14.11 7.42 4.75
C LEU A 173 -14.53 8.74 4.10
N LEU A 174 -14.66 8.76 2.77
CA LEU A 174 -15.10 9.96 2.03
C LEU A 174 -16.49 10.46 2.49
N LYS A 175 -17.40 9.52 2.82
CA LYS A 175 -18.77 9.82 3.29
C LYS A 175 -18.87 9.98 4.81
N ARG A 176 -17.76 9.93 5.56
CA ARG A 176 -17.72 10.00 7.03
C ARG A 176 -18.58 8.93 7.73
N LYS A 177 -18.78 7.77 7.11
CA LYS A 177 -19.49 6.64 7.71
C LYS A 177 -18.55 5.85 8.62
N TYR A 178 -18.23 6.40 9.79
CA TYR A 178 -17.18 5.87 10.66
C TYR A 178 -17.51 4.51 11.26
N ILE A 179 -18.76 4.24 11.66
CA ILE A 179 -19.13 2.94 12.26
C ILE A 179 -18.82 1.76 11.31
N PRO A 180 -19.35 1.71 10.07
CA PRO A 180 -19.02 0.62 9.16
C PRO A 180 -17.55 0.64 8.72
N LEU A 181 -16.89 1.81 8.68
CA LEU A 181 -15.46 1.90 8.39
C LEU A 181 -14.60 1.29 9.50
N ILE A 182 -14.93 1.55 10.77
CA ILE A 182 -14.25 0.96 11.93
C ILE A 182 -14.46 -0.55 11.94
N ALA A 183 -15.65 -1.05 11.62
CA ALA A 183 -15.89 -2.49 11.48
C ALA A 183 -14.97 -3.13 10.41
N ILE A 184 -14.78 -2.47 9.26
CA ILE A 184 -13.83 -2.91 8.22
C ILE A 184 -12.38 -2.88 8.73
N ILE A 185 -11.99 -1.85 9.49
CA ILE A 185 -10.65 -1.75 10.08
C ILE A 185 -10.43 -2.89 11.11
N LEU A 186 -11.41 -3.17 11.96
CA LEU A 186 -11.34 -4.26 12.93
C LEU A 186 -11.27 -5.63 12.24
N LEU A 187 -12.00 -5.82 11.15
CA LEU A 187 -11.85 -7.01 10.30
C LEU A 187 -10.42 -7.11 9.75
N GLY A 188 -9.88 -6.02 9.20
CA GLY A 188 -8.49 -5.93 8.76
C GLY A 188 -7.49 -6.28 9.86
N ALA A 189 -7.76 -5.85 11.10
CA ALA A 189 -6.92 -6.12 12.26
C ALA A 189 -6.86 -7.61 12.64
N THR A 190 -7.86 -8.41 12.25
CA THR A 190 -7.80 -9.87 12.42
C THR A 190 -6.78 -10.54 11.49
N PHE A 191 -6.48 -9.91 10.34
CA PHE A 191 -5.49 -10.37 9.37
C PHE A 191 -4.09 -9.82 9.67
N HIS A 192 -4.03 -8.59 10.15
CA HIS A 192 -2.79 -7.99 10.62
C HIS A 192 -3.04 -6.85 11.61
N ALA A 193 -2.50 -6.99 12.83
CA ALA A 193 -2.81 -6.10 13.95
C ALA A 193 -2.48 -4.61 13.70
N SER A 194 -1.50 -4.29 12.84
CA SER A 194 -1.17 -2.89 12.52
C SER A 194 -2.33 -2.13 11.84
N ALA A 195 -3.35 -2.82 11.32
CA ALA A 195 -4.53 -2.19 10.77
C ALA A 195 -5.27 -1.29 11.78
N LEU A 196 -5.13 -1.56 13.08
CA LEU A 196 -5.71 -0.72 14.15
C LEU A 196 -5.20 0.73 14.12
N LEU A 197 -4.02 0.97 13.55
CA LEU A 197 -3.50 2.33 13.35
C LEU A 197 -4.39 3.17 12.44
N MET A 198 -5.19 2.54 11.59
CA MET A 198 -6.14 3.26 10.76
C MET A 198 -7.24 3.95 11.56
N ILE A 199 -7.57 3.49 12.77
CA ILE A 199 -8.62 4.09 13.61
C ILE A 199 -8.31 5.56 13.93
N PRO A 200 -7.16 5.94 14.51
CA PRO A 200 -6.84 7.36 14.69
C PRO A 200 -6.61 8.08 13.35
N ILE A 201 -6.01 7.40 12.35
CA ILE A 201 -5.68 8.00 11.05
C ILE A 201 -6.93 8.52 10.33
N ILE A 202 -8.03 7.76 10.30
CA ILE A 202 -9.26 8.19 9.61
C ILE A 202 -9.82 9.51 10.15
N PHE A 203 -9.57 9.84 11.42
CA PHE A 203 -9.96 11.12 12.00
C PHE A 203 -8.96 12.23 11.69
N ILE A 204 -7.66 11.93 11.68
CA ILE A 204 -6.59 12.89 11.37
C ILE A 204 -6.72 13.40 9.92
N VAL A 205 -6.88 12.48 8.96
CA VAL A 205 -6.92 12.82 7.53
C VAL A 205 -8.23 13.50 7.11
N GLN A 206 -9.26 13.46 7.95
CA GLN A 206 -10.54 14.06 7.65
C GLN A 206 -10.49 15.59 7.65
N GLY A 207 -10.88 16.19 6.53
CA GLY A 207 -11.04 17.64 6.40
C GLY A 207 -10.46 18.14 5.09
N LYS A 208 -10.24 19.46 4.99
CA LYS A 208 -9.50 20.06 3.87
C LYS A 208 -8.04 19.59 3.90
N ALA A 209 -7.36 19.66 2.76
CA ALA A 209 -5.91 19.49 2.70
C ALA A 209 -5.21 20.45 3.67
N TRP A 210 -4.11 20.01 4.29
CA TRP A 210 -3.34 20.81 5.26
C TRP A 210 -4.16 21.25 6.48
N ASN A 211 -5.07 20.40 6.95
CA ASN A 211 -5.84 20.70 8.15
C ASN A 211 -4.96 20.76 9.42
N LYS A 212 -5.46 21.42 10.48
CA LYS A 212 -4.73 21.58 11.75
C LYS A 212 -4.23 20.25 12.33
N LYS A 213 -5.01 19.16 12.21
CA LYS A 213 -4.62 17.83 12.72
C LYS A 213 -3.43 17.25 11.93
N SER A 214 -3.42 17.43 10.62
CA SER A 214 -2.32 16.99 9.74
C SER A 214 -1.05 17.82 10.00
N VAL A 215 -1.19 19.12 10.25
CA VAL A 215 -0.08 19.99 10.68
C VAL A 215 0.45 19.58 12.06
N LEU A 216 -0.42 19.25 13.02
CA LEU A 216 -0.03 18.72 14.32
C LEU A 216 0.75 17.40 14.19
N CYS A 217 0.43 16.54 13.22
CA CYS A 217 1.24 15.34 12.93
C CYS A 217 2.67 15.69 12.51
N ILE A 218 2.87 16.76 11.73
CA ILE A 218 4.22 17.24 11.37
C ILE A 218 4.97 17.71 12.63
N LEU A 219 4.31 18.49 13.49
CA LEU A 219 4.93 18.94 14.74
C LEU A 219 5.27 17.78 15.68
N GLY A 220 4.39 16.79 15.78
CA GLY A 220 4.65 15.55 16.52
C GLY A 220 5.81 14.75 15.94
N CYS A 221 5.93 14.68 14.60
CA CYS A 221 7.08 14.08 13.93
C CYS A 221 8.40 14.77 14.31
N ILE A 222 8.43 16.10 14.26
CA ILE A 222 9.61 16.90 14.63
C ILE A 222 10.01 16.60 16.07
N LEU A 223 9.02 16.55 16.98
CA LEU A 223 9.26 16.21 18.39
C LEU A 223 9.84 14.80 18.55
N ILE A 224 9.27 13.79 17.87
CA ILE A 224 9.79 12.42 17.87
C ILE A 224 11.23 12.39 17.35
N LEU A 225 11.55 13.12 16.28
CA LEU A 225 12.88 13.16 15.70
C LEU A 225 13.91 13.84 16.62
N ILE A 226 13.51 14.88 17.37
CA ILE A 226 14.36 15.51 18.39
C ILE A 226 14.67 14.53 19.53
N PHE A 227 13.68 13.72 19.93
CA PHE A 227 13.78 12.75 21.03
C PHE A 227 13.82 11.29 20.55
N VAL A 228 14.50 11.03 19.43
CA VAL A 228 14.40 9.73 18.74
C VAL A 228 14.92 8.56 19.59
N ASN A 229 15.97 8.79 20.38
CA ASN A 229 16.51 7.78 21.28
C ASN A 229 15.49 7.43 22.37
N GLN A 230 14.94 8.44 23.05
CA GLN A 230 13.93 8.24 24.10
C GLN A 230 12.66 7.60 23.55
N PHE A 231 12.25 7.98 22.34
CA PHE A 231 11.11 7.36 21.66
C PHE A 231 11.36 5.88 21.36
N THR A 232 12.52 5.54 20.82
CA THR A 232 12.89 4.15 20.47
C THR A 232 13.02 3.29 21.73
N ASP A 233 13.58 3.82 22.82
CA ASP A 233 13.67 3.13 24.12
C ASP A 233 12.29 2.91 24.75
N GLY A 234 11.42 3.93 24.72
CA GLY A 234 10.03 3.80 25.18
C GLY A 234 9.26 2.75 24.38
N MET A 235 9.41 2.76 23.05
CA MET A 235 8.84 1.74 22.17
C MET A 235 9.35 0.34 22.51
N ASN A 236 10.66 0.17 22.68
CA ASN A 236 11.28 -1.10 23.08
C ASN A 236 10.62 -1.67 24.34
N ASN A 237 10.45 -0.83 25.37
CA ASN A 237 9.89 -1.23 26.66
C ASN A 237 8.41 -1.62 26.57
N ILE A 238 7.64 -0.92 25.74
CA ILE A 238 6.22 -1.22 25.54
C ILE A 238 6.04 -2.49 24.72
N LEU A 239 6.84 -2.67 23.67
CA LEU A 239 6.64 -3.73 22.68
C LEU A 239 7.27 -5.07 23.08
N SER A 240 8.28 -5.08 23.95
CA SER A 240 8.99 -6.29 24.40
C SER A 240 8.07 -7.34 25.04
N ASN A 241 6.95 -6.91 25.66
CA ASN A 241 5.96 -7.80 26.29
C ASN A 241 4.72 -8.07 25.42
N THR A 242 4.78 -7.71 24.13
CA THR A 242 3.66 -7.87 23.19
C THR A 242 3.98 -8.92 22.13
N GLN A 243 3.01 -9.18 21.24
CA GLN A 243 3.23 -10.01 20.04
C GLN A 243 4.33 -9.49 19.09
N TYR A 244 4.83 -8.27 19.30
CA TYR A 244 5.93 -7.66 18.56
C TYR A 244 7.31 -7.87 19.20
N SER A 245 7.41 -8.63 20.31
CA SER A 245 8.66 -8.90 21.02
C SER A 245 9.79 -9.42 20.11
N ASN A 246 9.45 -10.35 19.22
CA ASN A 246 10.41 -10.90 18.28
C ASN A 246 10.89 -9.85 17.26
N MET A 247 10.01 -8.96 16.79
CA MET A 247 10.44 -7.87 15.89
C MET A 247 11.38 -6.88 16.58
N VAL A 248 11.23 -6.70 17.90
CA VAL A 248 12.10 -5.87 18.74
C VAL A 248 13.44 -6.55 19.06
N ALA A 249 13.50 -7.88 19.01
CA ALA A 249 14.76 -8.60 19.05
C ALA A 249 15.45 -8.54 17.67
N ASP A 250 14.70 -8.89 16.62
CA ASP A 250 15.16 -8.96 15.23
C ASP A 250 15.74 -7.62 14.75
N TRP A 251 15.10 -6.47 15.03
CA TRP A 251 15.59 -5.17 14.55
C TRP A 251 16.92 -4.72 15.19
N LYS A 252 17.25 -5.25 16.37
CA LYS A 252 18.49 -4.99 17.12
C LYS A 252 19.58 -5.94 16.66
N GLU A 253 19.20 -7.20 16.44
CA GLU A 253 20.09 -8.25 15.94
C GLU A 253 20.48 -8.04 14.47
N TRP A 254 19.58 -7.47 13.65
CA TRP A 254 19.79 -7.25 12.21
C TRP A 254 20.33 -5.86 11.86
N GLU A 255 20.66 -5.03 12.86
CA GLU A 255 21.12 -3.65 12.66
C GLU A 255 20.22 -2.86 11.70
N ASP A 256 18.90 -2.89 11.91
CA ASP A 256 17.93 -2.17 11.06
C ASP A 256 18.17 -0.65 11.16
N ASN A 257 18.91 -0.13 10.18
CA ASN A 257 19.31 1.28 10.09
C ASN A 257 18.19 2.21 9.58
N GLY A 258 16.93 1.76 9.64
CA GLY A 258 15.77 2.54 9.25
C GLY A 258 15.42 2.41 7.76
N THR A 259 14.33 3.08 7.36
CA THR A 259 13.94 3.10 5.95
C THR A 259 14.96 3.83 5.09
N ASN A 260 15.31 3.25 3.95
CA ASN A 260 16.20 3.84 2.95
C ASN A 260 15.82 5.31 2.61
N PRO A 261 16.77 6.28 2.65
CA PRO A 261 16.47 7.69 2.42
C PRO A 261 15.88 8.00 1.03
N ILE A 262 16.28 7.27 -0.02
CA ILE A 262 15.72 7.43 -1.37
C ILE A 262 14.25 7.01 -1.35
N ARG A 263 13.92 5.90 -0.69
CA ARG A 263 12.52 5.46 -0.51
C ARG A 263 11.70 6.49 0.27
N VAL A 264 12.26 7.10 1.32
CA VAL A 264 11.60 8.19 2.07
C VAL A 264 11.33 9.40 1.18
N PHE A 265 12.30 9.78 0.35
CA PHE A 265 12.12 10.87 -0.62
C PHE A 265 11.00 10.55 -1.62
N VAL A 266 10.98 9.35 -2.21
CA VAL A 266 9.94 8.91 -3.14
C VAL A 266 8.54 8.96 -2.50
N TYR A 267 8.39 8.45 -1.27
CA TYR A 267 7.12 8.53 -0.54
C TYR A 267 6.72 9.96 -0.15
N SER A 268 7.67 10.89 -0.09
CA SER A 268 7.43 12.29 0.26
C SER A 268 7.07 13.16 -0.94
N ILE A 269 7.27 12.70 -2.18
CA ILE A 269 6.95 13.47 -3.39
C ILE A 269 5.51 14.00 -3.39
N PRO A 270 4.46 13.19 -3.09
CA PRO A 270 3.09 13.72 -3.09
C PRO A 270 2.83 14.76 -1.99
N MET A 271 3.59 14.76 -0.89
CA MET A 271 3.49 15.85 0.09
C MET A 271 4.18 17.11 -0.44
N ILE A 272 5.39 16.98 -1.00
CA ILE A 272 6.17 18.10 -1.54
C ILE A 272 5.38 18.80 -2.66
N LEU A 273 4.82 18.04 -3.60
CA LEU A 273 3.98 18.60 -4.66
C LEU A 273 2.73 19.27 -4.10
N SER A 274 2.12 18.74 -3.04
CA SER A 274 0.97 19.39 -2.40
C SER A 274 1.30 20.72 -1.71
N ILE A 275 2.57 20.98 -1.37
CA ILE A 275 3.05 22.30 -0.93
C ILE A 275 3.12 23.24 -2.13
N ILE A 276 3.73 22.79 -3.23
CA ILE A 276 3.90 23.56 -4.47
C ILE A 276 2.54 23.93 -5.06
N GLY A 277 1.63 22.97 -5.13
CA GLY A 277 0.27 23.10 -5.68
C GLY A 277 -0.80 23.48 -4.66
N ARG A 278 -0.43 24.05 -3.50
CA ARG A 278 -1.36 24.30 -2.40
C ARG A 278 -2.57 25.17 -2.82
N LYS A 279 -2.34 26.13 -3.72
CA LYS A 279 -3.41 26.99 -4.25
C LYS A 279 -4.39 26.18 -5.10
N GLN A 280 -3.89 25.39 -6.03
CA GLN A 280 -4.67 24.53 -6.93
C GLN A 280 -5.49 23.50 -6.16
N ILE A 281 -4.90 22.86 -5.14
CA ILE A 281 -5.61 21.92 -4.25
C ILE A 281 -6.77 22.63 -3.53
N LYS A 282 -6.52 23.83 -3.01
CA LYS A 282 -7.54 24.61 -2.30
C LYS A 282 -8.67 25.05 -3.23
N GLU A 283 -8.36 25.44 -4.46
CA GLU A 283 -9.32 25.88 -5.48
C GLU A 283 -10.16 24.72 -6.03
N ALA A 284 -9.56 23.55 -6.28
CA ALA A 284 -10.28 22.37 -6.76
C ALA A 284 -11.34 21.87 -5.76
N ASP A 285 -11.06 22.07 -4.47
CA ASP A 285 -11.88 21.69 -3.32
C ASP A 285 -12.53 20.30 -3.44
N ASN A 286 -11.75 19.34 -3.93
CA ASN A 286 -12.21 17.99 -4.14
C ASN A 286 -12.06 17.19 -2.82
N PRO A 287 -13.15 16.60 -2.26
CA PRO A 287 -13.06 15.83 -1.02
C PRO A 287 -12.07 14.66 -1.07
N VAL A 288 -11.90 14.03 -2.24
CA VAL A 288 -10.92 12.97 -2.45
C VAL A 288 -9.52 13.53 -2.29
N ILE A 289 -9.19 14.58 -3.05
CA ILE A 289 -7.86 15.22 -3.08
C ILE A 289 -7.50 15.79 -1.70
N ASN A 290 -8.45 16.41 -1.03
CA ASN A 290 -8.27 16.91 0.33
C ASN A 290 -7.84 15.78 1.31
N ILE A 291 -8.52 14.63 1.28
CA ILE A 291 -8.19 13.50 2.15
C ILE A 291 -6.87 12.85 1.75
N VAL A 292 -6.62 12.60 0.46
CA VAL A 292 -5.37 11.95 0.02
C VAL A 292 -4.14 12.85 0.17
N THR A 293 -4.32 14.18 0.18
CA THR A 293 -3.27 15.14 0.61
C THR A 293 -2.94 14.99 2.09
N ASN A 294 -3.93 14.84 2.96
CA ASN A 294 -3.63 14.61 4.38
C ASN A 294 -2.98 13.24 4.61
N PHE A 295 -3.31 12.23 3.80
CA PHE A 295 -2.55 10.98 3.78
C PHE A 295 -1.11 11.17 3.32
N SER A 296 -0.81 12.04 2.33
CA SER A 296 0.58 12.27 1.88
C SER A 296 1.44 12.89 2.99
N ILE A 297 0.87 13.82 3.76
CA ILE A 297 1.52 14.40 4.94
C ILE A 297 1.84 13.31 5.96
N LEU A 298 0.86 12.50 6.33
CA LEU A 298 1.04 11.41 7.29
C LEU A 298 2.08 10.39 6.79
N THR A 299 2.01 10.02 5.51
CA THR A 299 2.94 9.08 4.87
C THR A 299 4.38 9.59 4.98
N SER A 300 4.59 10.88 4.66
CA SER A 300 5.91 11.51 4.68
C SER A 300 6.45 11.60 6.11
N VAL A 301 5.60 11.98 7.07
CA VAL A 301 5.94 12.01 8.50
C VAL A 301 6.38 10.63 9.00
N ILE A 302 5.58 9.59 8.74
CA ILE A 302 5.92 8.22 9.14
C ILE A 302 7.21 7.76 8.45
N ALA A 303 7.41 8.10 7.17
CA ALA A 303 8.61 7.76 6.44
C ALA A 303 9.86 8.43 7.05
N MET A 304 9.79 9.71 7.41
CA MET A 304 10.88 10.42 8.08
C MET A 304 11.21 9.82 9.45
N VAL A 305 10.21 9.48 10.26
CA VAL A 305 10.44 8.78 11.55
C VAL A 305 11.08 7.42 11.30
N SER A 306 10.58 6.66 10.33
CA SER A 306 11.11 5.34 10.00
C SER A 306 12.57 5.36 9.56
N MET A 307 13.01 6.40 8.84
CA MET A 307 14.40 6.57 8.41
C MET A 307 15.38 6.66 9.59
N LYS A 308 14.92 7.12 10.76
CA LYS A 308 15.73 7.32 11.96
C LYS A 308 15.45 6.29 13.06
N THR A 309 14.51 5.38 12.83
CA THR A 309 14.09 4.37 13.81
C THR A 309 14.22 2.98 13.19
N SER A 310 13.14 2.45 12.62
CA SER A 310 13.13 1.12 12.00
C SER A 310 12.37 1.09 10.68
N GLY A 311 12.99 0.50 9.66
CA GLY A 311 12.36 0.23 8.38
C GLY A 311 11.41 -0.96 8.45
N ILE A 312 11.77 -2.00 9.21
CA ILE A 312 11.00 -3.25 9.30
C ILE A 312 9.72 -3.07 10.11
N PHE A 313 9.70 -2.18 11.11
CA PHE A 313 8.54 -1.92 11.94
C PHE A 313 7.79 -0.66 11.50
N ILE A 314 8.39 0.52 11.64
CA ILE A 314 7.73 1.80 11.30
C ILE A 314 7.59 1.96 9.79
N GLY A 315 8.57 1.48 9.01
CA GLY A 315 8.55 1.60 7.55
C GLY A 315 7.38 0.86 6.93
N ARG A 316 6.93 -0.23 7.55
CA ARG A 316 5.73 -0.94 7.10
C ARG A 316 4.45 -0.12 7.28
N LEU A 317 4.42 0.84 8.21
CA LEU A 317 3.25 1.69 8.44
C LEU A 317 3.01 2.70 7.31
N ILE A 318 4.05 3.01 6.54
CA ILE A 318 3.99 3.91 5.38
C ILE A 318 2.97 3.40 4.34
N SER A 319 2.83 2.08 4.21
CA SER A 319 1.90 1.43 3.26
C SER A 319 0.44 1.86 3.44
N TYR A 320 -0.01 2.11 4.67
CA TYR A 320 -1.38 2.53 4.95
C TYR A 320 -1.74 3.91 4.37
N GLY A 321 -0.74 4.78 4.17
CA GLY A 321 -0.93 6.11 3.57
C GLY A 321 -0.50 6.19 2.11
N SER A 322 0.62 5.55 1.74
CA SER A 322 1.17 5.57 0.38
C SER A 322 0.22 4.99 -0.67
N MET A 323 -0.59 3.99 -0.32
CA MET A 323 -1.61 3.45 -1.24
C MET A 323 -2.63 4.52 -1.66
N TYR A 324 -2.87 5.54 -0.84
CA TYR A 324 -3.72 6.69 -1.18
C TYR A 324 -2.91 7.80 -1.84
N SER A 325 -1.81 8.23 -1.23
CA SER A 325 -1.07 9.41 -1.67
C SER A 325 -0.33 9.16 -2.99
N ALA A 326 0.51 8.13 -3.08
CA ALA A 326 1.28 7.87 -4.30
C ALA A 326 0.39 7.46 -5.48
N SER A 327 -0.66 6.68 -5.23
CA SER A 327 -1.49 6.12 -6.31
C SER A 327 -2.73 6.95 -6.67
N ILE A 328 -3.15 7.93 -5.85
CA ILE A 328 -4.31 8.78 -6.17
C ILE A 328 -3.92 10.26 -6.23
N LEU A 329 -3.16 10.76 -5.25
CA LEU A 329 -2.78 12.17 -5.21
C LEU A 329 -1.76 12.51 -6.30
N LEU A 330 -0.66 11.76 -6.41
CA LEU A 330 0.40 12.08 -7.37
C LEU A 330 -0.08 12.16 -8.83
N PRO A 331 -0.91 11.22 -9.34
CA PRO A 331 -1.49 11.37 -10.68
C PRO A 331 -2.33 12.65 -10.84
N TRP A 332 -3.08 13.05 -9.81
CA TRP A 332 -3.85 14.30 -9.81
C TRP A 332 -2.94 15.52 -9.83
N GLU A 333 -1.88 15.51 -9.01
CA GLU A 333 -0.91 16.61 -8.89
C GLU A 333 -0.18 16.89 -10.21
N ILE A 334 0.23 15.83 -10.92
CA ILE A 334 0.90 15.94 -12.22
C ILE A 334 0.01 16.64 -13.25
N GLU A 335 -1.28 16.30 -13.29
CA GLU A 335 -2.20 16.80 -14.31
C GLU A 335 -2.79 18.19 -13.95
N ASN A 336 -2.83 18.58 -12.66
CA ASN A 336 -3.57 19.78 -12.22
C ASN A 336 -2.71 20.90 -11.62
N ILE A 337 -1.47 20.64 -11.18
CA ILE A 337 -0.62 21.69 -10.58
C ILE A 337 0.10 22.53 -11.63
N PHE A 338 0.52 21.87 -12.72
CA PHE A 338 1.47 22.43 -13.68
C PHE A 338 0.77 22.93 -14.96
N THR A 339 1.46 23.82 -15.69
CA THR A 339 1.02 24.21 -17.04
C THR A 339 1.20 23.03 -18.00
N ARG A 340 0.48 23.04 -19.13
CA ARG A 340 0.50 21.94 -20.11
C ARG A 340 1.93 21.51 -20.53
N ASN A 341 2.81 22.47 -20.80
CA ASN A 341 4.20 22.19 -21.18
C ASN A 341 4.99 21.58 -20.01
N SER A 342 4.81 22.12 -18.80
CA SER A 342 5.47 21.60 -17.60
C SER A 342 4.93 20.22 -17.19
N THR A 343 3.65 19.93 -17.39
CA THR A 343 3.04 18.61 -17.13
C THR A 343 3.75 17.51 -17.91
N ILE A 344 4.10 17.73 -19.18
CA ILE A 344 4.84 16.75 -19.99
C ILE A 344 6.21 16.46 -19.36
N ILE A 345 6.92 17.51 -18.92
CA ILE A 345 8.23 17.39 -18.28
C ILE A 345 8.11 16.64 -16.94
N ILE A 346 7.20 17.05 -16.07
CA ILE A 346 6.99 16.44 -14.74
C ILE A 346 6.54 14.98 -14.86
N LYS A 347 5.66 14.67 -15.82
CA LYS A 347 5.21 13.31 -16.08
C LYS A 347 6.37 12.43 -16.57
N SER A 348 7.19 12.94 -17.48
CA SER A 348 8.40 12.25 -17.96
C SER A 348 9.40 12.03 -16.84
N ALA A 349 9.66 13.05 -16.01
CA ALA A 349 10.53 12.95 -14.85
C ALA A 349 9.99 11.96 -13.81
N THR A 350 8.67 11.91 -13.60
CA THR A 350 8.03 10.92 -12.73
C THR A 350 8.25 9.50 -13.27
N VAL A 351 7.97 9.26 -14.55
CA VAL A 351 8.15 7.94 -15.16
C VAL A 351 9.62 7.49 -15.08
N LEU A 352 10.56 8.34 -15.50
CA LEU A 352 11.98 8.03 -15.46
C LEU A 352 12.49 7.85 -14.01
N GLY A 353 12.07 8.70 -13.09
CA GLY A 353 12.44 8.61 -11.68
C GLY A 353 11.95 7.32 -11.02
N TYR A 354 10.70 6.91 -11.28
CA TYR A 354 10.16 5.65 -10.77
C TYR A 354 10.78 4.43 -11.43
N ILE A 355 11.14 4.47 -12.72
CA ILE A 355 11.92 3.40 -13.36
C ILE A 355 13.31 3.30 -12.73
N GLY A 356 13.98 4.44 -12.50
CA GLY A 356 15.27 4.49 -11.81
C GLY A 356 15.18 3.95 -10.39
N PHE A 357 14.13 4.30 -9.64
CA PHE A 357 13.88 3.76 -8.30
C PHE A 357 13.57 2.26 -8.32
N PHE A 358 12.76 1.79 -9.28
CA PHE A 358 12.51 0.36 -9.48
C PHE A 358 13.82 -0.38 -9.68
N TYR A 359 14.67 0.09 -10.60
CA TYR A 359 15.99 -0.50 -10.84
C TYR A 359 16.84 -0.48 -9.57
N TYR A 360 16.92 0.66 -8.88
CA TYR A 360 17.69 0.79 -7.64
C TYR A 360 17.29 -0.25 -6.60
N GLN A 361 15.98 -0.38 -6.38
CA GLN A 361 15.45 -1.29 -5.38
C GLN A 361 15.61 -2.75 -5.79
N MET A 362 15.29 -3.10 -7.03
CA MET A 362 15.30 -4.48 -7.51
C MET A 362 16.73 -5.01 -7.70
N HIS A 363 17.67 -4.18 -8.18
CA HIS A 363 19.06 -4.56 -8.40
C HIS A 363 19.91 -4.41 -7.13
N PHE A 364 20.08 -3.19 -6.61
CA PHE A 364 21.02 -2.93 -5.53
C PHE A 364 20.49 -3.34 -4.15
N THR A 365 19.18 -3.24 -3.91
CA THR A 365 18.64 -3.55 -2.57
C THR A 365 18.19 -5.01 -2.44
N TRP A 366 17.62 -5.59 -3.50
CA TRP A 366 17.07 -6.96 -3.44
C TRP A 366 17.83 -7.99 -4.29
N GLY A 367 18.74 -7.59 -5.18
CA GLY A 367 19.53 -8.53 -6.00
C GLY A 367 18.69 -9.43 -6.91
N LEU A 368 17.53 -8.96 -7.38
CA LEU A 368 16.56 -9.74 -8.14
C LEU A 368 16.67 -9.60 -9.66
N ILE A 369 17.36 -8.56 -10.15
CA ILE A 369 17.57 -8.28 -11.57
C ILE A 369 19.02 -7.91 -11.85
#